data_AF-A0A7G8X5K6-F1
#
_entry.id   AF-A0A7G8X5K6-F1
#
_cell.length_a   1.000
_cell.length_b   1.000
_cell.length_c   1.000
_cell.angle_alpha   90.00
_cell.angle_beta   90.00
_cell.angle_gamma   90.00
#
_symmetry.space_group_name_H-M   'P 1'
#
loop_
_entity.id
_entity.type
_entity.pdbx_description
1 polymer ?
#
loop_
_entity_poly.entity_id
_entity_poly.type
_entity_poly.pdbx_seq_one_letter_code
_entity_poly.pdbx_strand_id
1 'polypeptide(L)' 'MRQKSALKRENARLLEKTGEYGDMKNEAKEILKNLSEVKTVKSLREKYGLSLIDAKKIVDSVK' A
#
# COMPACT_ATOMS: atom_id res chain seq x y z
N MET A 1 1.75 18.21 17.50
CA MET A 1 1.27 17.29 16.43
C MET A 1 1.79 17.58 15.01
N ARG A 2 2.89 18.34 14.79
CA ARG A 2 3.42 18.64 13.43
C ARG A 2 4.43 17.63 12.86
N GLN A 3 5.05 16.80 13.70
CA GLN A 3 6.11 15.88 13.27
C GLN A 3 5.60 14.63 12.52
N LYS A 4 4.41 14.11 12.87
CA LYS A 4 3.84 12.92 12.19
C LYS A 4 3.53 13.13 10.71
N SER A 5 3.19 14.34 10.30
CA SER A 5 2.86 14.67 8.90
C SER A 5 4.10 14.93 8.03
N ALA A 6 5.22 15.34 8.62
CA ALA A 6 6.51 15.38 7.93
C ALA A 6 7.04 13.97 7.71
N LEU A 7 7.02 13.13 8.75
CA LEU A 7 7.48 11.73 8.68
C LEU A 7 6.67 10.91 7.67
N LYS A 8 5.34 11.09 7.60
CA LYS A 8 4.50 10.45 6.58
C LYS A 8 4.84 10.89 5.15
N ARG A 9 5.21 12.16 4.96
CA ARG A 9 5.60 12.68 3.63
C ARG A 9 6.96 12.16 3.21
N GLU A 10 7.91 12.10 4.13
CA GLU A 10 9.23 11.54 3.87
C GLU A 10 9.12 10.05 3.53
N ASN A 11 8.33 9.28 4.29
CA ASN A 11 8.10 7.87 4.00
C ASN A 11 7.42 7.64 2.64
N ALA A 12 6.41 8.46 2.29
CA ALA A 12 5.78 8.39 0.98
C ALA A 12 6.78 8.69 -0.15
N ARG A 13 7.63 9.70 0.03
CA ARG A 13 8.66 10.08 -0.93
C ARG A 13 9.74 9.01 -1.07
N LEU A 14 10.11 8.34 0.02
CA LEU A 14 11.07 7.23 0.00
C LEU A 14 10.48 6.02 -0.73
N LEU A 15 9.21 5.67 -0.47
CA LEU A 15 8.50 4.60 -1.17
C LEU A 15 8.34 4.83 -2.68
N GLU A 16 8.13 6.08 -3.10
CA GLU A 16 8.12 6.44 -4.53
C GLU A 16 9.52 6.31 -5.15
N LYS A 17 10.57 6.60 -4.38
CA LYS A 17 11.95 6.58 -4.87
C LYS A 17 12.54 5.17 -4.95
N THR A 18 12.05 4.24 -4.12
CA THR A 18 12.49 2.82 -4.12
C THR A 18 11.76 1.96 -5.15
N GLY A 19 10.70 2.46 -5.79
CA GLY A 19 9.89 1.68 -6.74
C GLY A 19 8.97 0.65 -6.08
N GLU A 20 9.10 0.44 -4.77
CA GLU A 20 8.32 -0.53 -3.98
C GLU A 20 6.81 -0.25 -4.07
N TYR A 21 6.41 1.02 -4.24
CA TYR A 21 5.00 1.37 -4.44
C TYR A 21 4.44 0.81 -5.76
N GLY A 22 5.26 0.72 -6.81
CA GLY A 22 4.90 0.09 -8.08
C GLY A 22 4.74 -1.43 -7.93
N ASP A 23 5.64 -2.07 -7.21
CA ASP A 23 5.58 -3.50 -6.93
C ASP A 23 4.36 -3.87 -6.08
N MET A 24 4.06 -3.07 -5.04
CA MET A 24 2.85 -3.23 -4.24
C MET A 24 1.58 -3.14 -5.07
N LYS A 25 1.53 -2.24 -6.07
CA LYS A 25 0.38 -2.12 -6.98
C LYS A 25 0.25 -3.33 -7.90
N ASN A 26 1.34 -3.77 -8.51
CA ASN A 26 1.33 -4.95 -9.38
C ASN A 26 0.87 -6.18 -8.61
N GLU A 27 1.39 -6.37 -7.39
CA GLU A 27 0.99 -7.48 -6.55
C GLU A 27 -0.46 -7.35 -6.07
N ALA A 28 -0.90 -6.15 -5.67
CA ALA A 28 -2.29 -5.89 -5.33
C ALA A 28 -3.23 -6.28 -6.49
N LYS A 29 -2.86 -5.96 -7.72
CA LYS A 29 -3.62 -6.29 -8.93
C LYS A 29 -3.68 -7.80 -9.18
N GLU A 30 -2.57 -8.52 -9.00
CA GLU A 30 -2.51 -9.98 -9.14
C GLU A 30 -3.32 -10.70 -8.06
N ILE A 31 -3.25 -10.23 -6.81
CA ILE A 31 -4.02 -10.79 -5.71
C ILE A 31 -5.52 -10.49 -5.89
N LEU A 32 -5.88 -9.27 -6.31
CA LEU A 32 -7.28 -8.86 -6.50
C LEU A 32 -7.99 -9.64 -7.62
N LYS A 33 -7.25 -10.14 -8.63
CA LYS A 33 -7.80 -11.03 -9.65
C LYS A 33 -8.27 -12.36 -9.08
N ASN A 34 -7.62 -12.85 -8.03
CA ASN A 34 -7.82 -14.18 -7.47
C ASN A 34 -8.62 -14.16 -6.15
N LEU A 35 -8.56 -13.04 -5.41
CA LEU A 35 -9.15 -12.88 -4.09
C LEU A 35 -10.04 -11.64 -4.01
N SER A 36 -10.90 -11.59 -2.99
CA SER A 36 -11.72 -10.42 -2.72
C SER A 36 -10.88 -9.23 -2.24
N GLU A 37 -11.43 -8.02 -2.40
CA GLU A 37 -10.82 -6.76 -1.97
C GLU A 37 -10.34 -6.81 -0.50
N VAL A 38 -11.19 -7.33 0.40
CA VAL A 38 -10.87 -7.46 1.83
C VAL A 38 -9.67 -8.37 2.07
N LYS A 39 -9.57 -9.49 1.35
CA LYS A 39 -8.43 -10.41 1.46
C LYS A 39 -7.16 -9.79 0.89
N THR A 40 -7.27 -9.08 -0.22
CA THR A 40 -6.16 -8.34 -0.86
C THR A 40 -5.59 -7.28 0.08
N VAL A 41 -6.46 -6.49 0.71
CA VAL A 41 -6.06 -5.51 1.72
C VAL A 41 -5.37 -6.19 2.90
N LYS A 42 -5.90 -7.32 3.39
CA LYS A 42 -5.28 -8.07 4.49
C LYS A 42 -3.88 -8.57 4.12
N SER A 43 -3.72 -9.17 2.95
CA SER A 43 -2.43 -9.68 2.47
C SER A 43 -1.38 -8.58 2.33
N LEU A 44 -1.74 -7.42 1.78
CA LEU A 44 -0.80 -6.29 1.67
C LEU A 44 -0.38 -5.74 3.03
N ARG A 45 -1.29 -5.70 4.01
CA ARG A 45 -0.97 -5.28 5.37
C ARG A 45 0.01 -6.23 6.05
N GLU A 46 -0.21 -7.53 5.92
CA GLU A 46 0.66 -8.55 6.52
C GLU A 46 2.03 -8.59 5.85
N LYS A 47 2.08 -8.49 4.51
CA LYS A 47 3.33 -8.59 3.75
C LYS A 47 4.22 -7.35 3.88
N TYR A 48 3.61 -6.16 3.84
CA TYR A 48 4.35 -4.89 3.78
C TYR A 48 4.24 -4.06 5.07
N GLY A 49 3.63 -4.61 6.13
CA GLY A 49 3.43 -3.90 7.39
C GLY A 49 2.56 -2.65 7.26
N LEU A 50 1.69 -2.59 6.24
CA LEU A 50 0.91 -1.39 5.94
C LEU A 50 -0.23 -1.18 6.93
N SER A 51 -0.57 0.10 7.13
CA SER A 51 -1.81 0.46 7.82
C SER A 51 -3.01 0.05 6.96
N LEU A 52 -4.18 -0.14 7.58
CA LEU A 52 -5.41 -0.48 6.86
C LEU A 52 -5.77 0.58 5.81
N ILE A 53 -5.52 1.85 6.11
CA ILE A 53 -5.79 2.96 5.20
C ILE A 53 -4.84 2.91 4.00
N ASP A 54 -3.55 2.69 4.23
CA ASP A 54 -2.55 2.72 3.16
C ASP A 54 -2.69 1.50 2.23
N ALA A 55 -2.93 0.31 2.80
CA ALA A 55 -3.22 -0.89 2.01
C ALA A 55 -4.51 -0.73 1.20
N LYS A 56 -5.56 -0.16 1.80
CA LYS A 56 -6.81 0.13 1.08
C LYS A 56 -6.58 1.08 -0.08
N LYS A 57 -5.83 2.18 0.12
CA LYS A 57 -5.50 3.12 -0.95
C LYS A 57 -4.78 2.45 -2.12
N ILE A 58 -3.88 1.50 -1.85
CA ILE A 58 -3.18 0.77 -2.91
C ILE A 58 -4.16 -0.10 -3.70
N VAL A 59 -5.01 -0.87 -3.01
CA VAL A 59 -6.03 -1.70 -3.66
C VAL A 59 -7.04 -0.86 -4.46
N ASP A 60 -7.52 0.24 -3.88
CA ASP A 60 -8.43 1.19 -4.54
C ASP A 60 -7.77 1.83 -5.78
N SER A 61 -6.45 2.00 -5.78
CA SER A 61 -5.72 2.60 -6.91
C SER A 61 -5.47 1.66 -8.09
N VAL A 62 -5.72 0.36 -7.93
CA VAL A 62 -5.54 -0.67 -8.97
C VAL A 62 -6.85 -1.34 -9.41
N LYS A 63 -7.96 -0.94 -8.79
CA LYS A 63 -9.33 -1.29 -9.16
C LYS A 63 -9.79 -0.44 -10.34
#